data_AF-A0A955QZM2-F1
#
_entry.id   AF-A0A955QZM2-F1
#
_cell.length_a   1.000
_cell.length_b   1.000
_cell.length_c   1.000
_cell.angle_alpha   90.00
_cell.angle_beta   90.00
_cell.angle_gamma   90.00
#
_symmetry.space_group_name_H-M   'P 1'
#
loop_
_entity.id
_entity.type
_entity.pdbx_description
1 polymer ?
#
loop_
_entity_poly.entity_id
_entity_poly.type
_entity_poly.pdbx_seq_one_letter_code
_entity_poly.pdbx_strand_id
1 'polypeptide(L)'
;MLAFSKDITDHELQHSEEDKNAKFRQYMEYHRKLNHEKMVFHALEHAKAQLEKNINDFRGDAAKLEPYVAQAFPSSHRFSNHDNLMLMLRKLINAHNATNNWYRMNGFYWSVVYDCLENFVRTYNRLHRESPEKAKEYGIIDGMEIDFDDWVGLFFNDLDFLIGQKVNYVHFIFMKRNREIESLLQVEQNAGLSLEDTLEKIEEEYHLEPSAKKILLGQALDQKDLELFYTSVENPIYEFLYDPHSQESLLDGEPLIQHAYFIAFQFRGLSQADAESVINELGQISKK
;
A
#
# COMPACT_ATOMS: atom_id res chain seq x y z
N MET A 1 9.62 13.57 -0.19
CA MET A 1 9.45 12.14 0.02
C MET A 1 7.98 11.87 0.21
N LEU A 2 7.46 10.79 -0.38
CA LEU A 2 6.10 10.34 -0.08
C LEU A 2 6.10 9.73 1.33
N ALA A 3 5.12 10.12 2.15
CA ALA A 3 4.97 9.60 3.50
C ALA A 3 4.21 8.26 3.46
N PHE A 4 4.93 7.17 3.69
CA PHE A 4 4.37 5.84 3.92
C PHE A 4 4.02 5.64 5.40
N SER A 5 3.47 4.47 5.77
CA SER A 5 3.20 4.15 7.18
C SER A 5 4.47 4.02 8.02
N LYS A 6 5.62 3.75 7.38
CA LYS A 6 6.96 3.69 7.97
C LYS A 6 7.94 4.45 7.08
N ASP A 7 9.07 4.84 7.63
CA ASP A 7 10.13 5.51 6.87
C ASP A 7 10.77 4.53 5.86
N ILE A 8 10.55 4.78 4.57
CA ILE A 8 11.13 3.99 3.47
C ILE A 8 12.61 4.30 3.21
N THR A 9 13.18 5.29 3.91
CA THR A 9 14.60 5.65 3.85
C THR A 9 15.42 5.08 5.00
N ASP A 10 14.76 4.48 6.01
CA ASP A 10 15.44 3.81 7.12
C ASP A 10 15.97 2.43 6.67
N HIS A 11 17.30 2.31 6.63
CA HIS A 11 18.01 1.09 6.29
C HIS A 11 18.69 0.43 7.50
N GLU A 12 18.59 1.03 8.69
CA GLU A 12 19.34 0.63 9.87
C GLU A 12 18.48 -0.04 10.94
N LEU A 13 17.21 -0.34 10.63
CA LEU A 13 16.29 -0.97 11.56
C LEU A 13 16.85 -2.27 12.17
N GLN A 14 16.85 -2.33 13.50
CA GLN A 14 17.25 -3.50 14.29
C GLN A 14 16.10 -3.94 15.20
N HIS A 15 15.99 -5.25 15.42
CA HIS A 15 14.99 -5.83 16.31
C HIS A 15 15.61 -6.81 17.31
N SER A 16 15.16 -6.72 18.56
CA SER A 16 15.54 -7.59 19.69
C SER A 16 15.40 -9.10 19.44
N GLU A 17 14.46 -9.53 18.60
CA GLU A 17 14.17 -10.95 18.31
C GLU A 17 15.12 -11.55 17.26
N GLU A 18 15.93 -10.73 16.59
CA GLU A 18 16.91 -11.21 15.61
C GLU A 18 17.96 -12.14 16.23
N ASP A 19 18.25 -11.99 17.52
CA ASP A 19 19.17 -12.85 18.26
C ASP A 19 18.57 -14.20 18.65
N LYS A 20 17.24 -14.24 18.76
CA LYS A 20 16.49 -15.42 19.24
C LYS A 20 15.98 -16.29 18.09
N ASN A 21 15.77 -15.72 16.91
CA ASN A 21 15.21 -16.41 15.76
C ASN A 21 16.01 -16.14 14.47
N ALA A 22 16.77 -17.14 14.02
CA ALA A 22 17.60 -17.02 12.82
C ALA A 22 16.79 -16.77 11.53
N LYS A 23 15.55 -17.27 11.42
CA LYS A 23 14.69 -16.99 10.27
C LYS A 23 14.20 -15.54 10.28
N PHE A 24 13.89 -15.01 11.46
CA PHE A 24 13.51 -13.62 11.62
C PHE A 24 14.68 -12.68 11.31
N ARG A 25 15.90 -13.02 11.73
CA ARG A 25 17.11 -12.29 11.33
C ARG A 25 17.27 -12.22 9.81
N GLN A 26 17.10 -13.35 9.11
CA GLN A 26 17.15 -13.37 7.64
C GLN A 26 16.06 -12.49 7.00
N TYR A 27 14.87 -12.43 7.61
CA TYR A 27 13.80 -11.55 7.20
C TYR A 27 14.17 -10.07 7.38
N MET A 28 14.69 -9.68 8.54
CA MET A 28 15.17 -8.31 8.78
C MET A 28 16.33 -7.94 7.84
N GLU A 29 17.26 -8.86 7.59
CA GLU A 29 18.33 -8.66 6.61
C GLU A 29 17.81 -8.48 5.18
N TYR A 30 16.73 -9.15 4.79
CA TYR A 30 16.08 -8.94 3.51
C TYR A 30 15.55 -7.50 3.39
N HIS A 31 14.86 -6.99 4.42
CA HIS A 31 14.37 -5.62 4.43
C HIS A 31 15.51 -4.59 4.40
N ARG A 32 16.57 -4.79 5.19
CA ARG A 32 17.74 -3.89 5.18
C ARG A 32 18.46 -3.86 3.82
N LYS A 33 18.37 -4.94 3.01
CA LYS A 33 18.93 -4.99 1.65
C LYS A 33 18.02 -4.38 0.59
N LEU A 34 16.74 -4.21 0.88
CA LEU A 34 15.76 -3.68 -0.06
C LEU A 34 15.80 -2.15 -0.05
N ASN A 35 16.16 -1.54 -1.18
CA ASN A 35 16.08 -0.10 -1.35
C ASN A 35 14.63 0.31 -1.69
N HIS A 36 13.84 0.55 -0.64
CA HIS A 36 12.42 0.90 -0.76
C HIS A 36 12.20 2.21 -1.52
N GLU A 37 13.04 3.22 -1.29
CA GLU A 37 12.99 4.51 -2.00
C GLU A 37 13.13 4.33 -3.52
N LYS A 38 14.14 3.57 -3.97
CA LYS A 38 14.34 3.28 -5.39
C LYS A 38 13.22 2.44 -5.96
N MET A 39 12.67 1.51 -5.19
CA MET A 39 11.53 0.70 -5.64
C MET A 39 10.33 1.59 -5.96
N VAL A 40 9.97 2.50 -5.06
CA VAL A 40 8.86 3.46 -5.27
C VAL A 40 9.18 4.38 -6.45
N PHE A 41 10.40 4.93 -6.51
CA PHE A 41 10.83 5.79 -7.61
C PHE A 41 10.67 5.11 -8.98
N HIS A 42 11.20 3.89 -9.12
CA HIS A 42 11.15 3.15 -10.39
C HIS A 42 9.74 2.71 -10.74
N ALA A 43 8.90 2.36 -9.75
CA ALA A 43 7.51 2.02 -10.00
C ALA A 43 6.73 3.20 -10.60
N LEU A 44 6.87 4.39 -10.01
CA LEU A 44 6.20 5.60 -10.48
C LEU A 44 6.69 6.03 -11.87
N GLU A 45 8.01 6.07 -12.08
CA GLU A 45 8.59 6.42 -13.39
C GLU A 45 8.22 5.40 -14.46
N HIS A 46 8.21 4.11 -14.14
CA HIS A 46 7.77 3.06 -15.07
C HIS A 46 6.32 3.26 -15.48
N ALA A 47 5.41 3.46 -14.52
CA ALA A 47 3.99 3.68 -14.78
C ALA A 47 3.76 4.94 -15.62
N LYS A 48 4.41 6.06 -15.29
CA LYS A 48 4.34 7.30 -16.07
C LYS A 48 4.84 7.11 -17.50
N ALA A 49 6.01 6.50 -17.68
CA ALA A 49 6.59 6.30 -19.01
C ALA A 49 5.70 5.40 -19.88
N GLN A 50 5.13 4.33 -19.32
CA GLN A 50 4.20 3.46 -20.04
C GLN A 50 2.90 4.19 -20.38
N LEU A 51 2.31 4.93 -19.43
CA LEU A 51 1.07 5.67 -19.67
C LEU A 51 1.27 6.74 -20.76
N GLU A 52 2.35 7.52 -20.67
CA GLU A 52 2.69 8.55 -21.67
C GLU A 52 2.89 7.95 -23.07
N LYS A 53 3.60 6.82 -23.14
CA LYS A 53 3.78 6.09 -24.40
C LYS A 53 2.43 5.66 -24.99
N ASN A 54 1.56 5.02 -24.21
CA ASN A 54 0.28 4.51 -24.70
C ASN A 54 -0.71 5.63 -25.05
N ILE A 55 -0.71 6.75 -24.34
CA ILE A 55 -1.48 7.95 -24.72
C ILE A 55 -1.05 8.45 -26.10
N ASN A 56 0.25 8.44 -26.39
CA ASN A 56 0.77 8.87 -27.68
C ASN A 56 0.51 7.85 -28.79
N ASP A 57 0.76 6.56 -28.54
CA ASP A 57 0.56 5.48 -29.50
C ASP A 57 -0.91 5.29 -29.89
N PHE A 58 -1.85 5.53 -28.95
CA PHE A 58 -3.29 5.40 -29.16
C PHE A 58 -4.03 6.74 -29.21
N ARG A 59 -3.34 7.82 -29.59
CA ARG A 59 -3.93 9.16 -29.61
C ARG A 59 -5.20 9.19 -30.48
N GLY A 60 -6.34 9.52 -29.85
CA GLY A 60 -7.64 9.58 -30.51
C GLY A 60 -8.34 8.21 -30.69
N ASP A 61 -7.76 7.12 -30.19
CA ASP A 61 -8.31 5.76 -30.24
C ASP A 61 -8.69 5.28 -28.82
N ALA A 62 -9.82 5.78 -28.31
CA ALA A 62 -10.32 5.43 -26.99
C ALA A 62 -10.54 3.91 -26.80
N ALA A 63 -10.86 3.19 -27.89
CA ALA A 63 -11.08 1.75 -27.86
C ALA A 63 -9.82 0.94 -27.54
N LYS A 64 -8.62 1.53 -27.70
CA LYS A 64 -7.36 0.92 -27.24
C LYS A 64 -6.86 1.51 -25.94
N LEU A 65 -7.04 2.82 -25.74
CA LEU A 65 -6.52 3.51 -24.57
C LEU A 65 -7.25 3.12 -23.28
N GLU A 66 -8.59 3.04 -23.28
CA GLU A 66 -9.34 2.72 -22.06
C GLU A 66 -9.05 1.30 -21.54
N PRO A 67 -9.03 0.23 -22.37
CA PRO A 67 -8.65 -1.09 -21.90
C PRO A 67 -7.22 -1.14 -21.35
N TYR A 68 -6.28 -0.41 -21.96
CA TYR A 68 -4.92 -0.30 -21.43
C TYR A 68 -4.91 0.34 -20.04
N VAL A 69 -5.63 1.46 -19.87
CA VAL A 69 -5.70 2.17 -18.57
C VAL A 69 -6.31 1.26 -17.50
N ALA A 70 -7.41 0.56 -17.81
CA ALA A 70 -8.04 -0.37 -16.89
C ALA A 70 -7.11 -1.55 -16.50
N GLN A 71 -6.27 -2.01 -17.42
CA GLN A 71 -5.29 -3.07 -17.15
C GLN A 71 -4.09 -2.57 -16.35
N ALA A 72 -3.58 -1.37 -16.66
CA ALA A 72 -2.40 -0.79 -16.02
C ALA A 72 -2.71 -0.13 -14.67
N PHE A 73 -3.98 0.22 -14.41
CA PHE A 73 -4.43 0.85 -13.18
C PHE A 73 -5.74 0.22 -12.70
N PRO A 74 -5.73 -1.09 -12.37
CA PRO A 74 -6.95 -1.83 -12.05
C PRO A 74 -7.74 -1.20 -10.90
N SER A 75 -7.09 -0.60 -9.91
CA SER A 75 -7.78 0.09 -8.82
C SER A 75 -8.12 1.53 -9.15
N SER A 76 -7.18 2.28 -9.73
CA SER A 76 -7.31 3.72 -9.89
C SER A 76 -8.16 4.14 -11.09
N HIS A 77 -8.34 3.28 -12.09
CA HIS A 77 -9.23 3.58 -13.22
C HIS A 77 -10.71 3.67 -12.83
N ARG A 78 -11.09 3.17 -11.64
CA ARG A 78 -12.48 3.20 -11.13
C ARG A 78 -13.00 4.63 -10.92
N PHE A 79 -12.11 5.56 -10.62
CA PHE A 79 -12.45 6.95 -10.30
C PHE A 79 -11.66 7.97 -11.13
N SER A 80 -10.72 7.52 -11.97
CA SER A 80 -9.78 8.39 -12.68
C SER A 80 -9.61 7.98 -14.14
N ASN A 81 -9.31 8.96 -14.99
CA ASN A 81 -9.00 8.77 -16.40
C ASN A 81 -7.49 8.95 -16.65
N HIS A 82 -7.02 8.71 -17.89
CA HIS A 82 -5.60 8.80 -18.22
C HIS A 82 -4.99 10.19 -17.98
N ASP A 83 -5.74 11.28 -18.18
CA ASP A 83 -5.26 12.65 -17.94
C ASP A 83 -5.03 12.90 -16.44
N ASN A 84 -6.01 12.53 -15.60
CA ASN A 84 -5.90 12.65 -14.15
C ASN A 84 -4.81 11.72 -13.60
N LEU A 85 -4.72 10.48 -14.08
CA LEU A 85 -3.64 9.55 -13.69
C LEU A 85 -2.26 10.11 -14.05
N MET A 86 -2.09 10.71 -15.24
CA MET A 86 -0.85 11.37 -15.62
C MET A 86 -0.50 12.55 -14.70
N LEU A 87 -1.50 13.37 -14.33
CA LEU A 87 -1.30 14.46 -13.38
C LEU A 87 -0.90 13.93 -11.99
N MET A 88 -1.59 12.92 -11.48
CA MET A 88 -1.31 12.30 -10.18
C MET A 88 0.09 11.69 -10.16
N LEU A 89 0.50 10.97 -11.21
CA LEU A 89 1.85 10.41 -11.34
C LEU A 89 2.93 11.49 -11.30
N ARG A 90 2.74 12.60 -12.02
CA ARG A 90 3.67 13.74 -11.98
C ARG A 90 3.79 14.33 -10.58
N LYS A 91 2.67 14.48 -9.87
CA LYS A 91 2.66 14.96 -8.48
C LYS A 91 3.36 13.99 -7.54
N LEU A 92 3.08 12.69 -7.64
CA LEU A 92 3.73 11.63 -6.86
C LEU A 92 5.25 11.62 -7.07
N ILE A 93 5.71 11.68 -8.31
CA ILE A 93 7.15 11.69 -8.63
C ILE A 93 7.84 12.93 -8.07
N ASN A 94 7.24 14.12 -8.28
CA ASN A 94 7.79 15.36 -7.75
C ASN A 94 7.85 15.35 -6.22
N ALA A 95 6.79 14.84 -5.57
CA ALA A 95 6.74 14.70 -4.13
C ALA A 95 7.73 13.66 -3.61
N HIS A 96 7.89 12.52 -4.27
CA HIS A 96 8.87 11.49 -3.90
C HIS A 96 10.30 12.05 -3.92
N ASN A 97 10.64 12.78 -4.98
CA ASN A 97 11.97 13.38 -5.17
C ASN A 97 12.25 14.61 -4.28
N ALA A 98 11.27 15.11 -3.53
CA ALA A 98 11.46 16.27 -2.64
C ALA A 98 12.09 15.84 -1.31
N THR A 99 13.41 15.77 -1.22
CA THR A 99 14.14 15.19 -0.08
C THR A 99 13.91 15.87 1.28
N ASN A 100 13.50 17.14 1.30
CA ASN A 100 13.33 17.92 2.54
C ASN A 100 11.88 18.06 3.00
N ASN A 101 10.93 17.49 2.25
CA ASN A 101 9.49 17.67 2.47
C ASN A 101 8.80 16.31 2.47
N TRP A 102 7.88 16.09 3.39
CA TRP A 102 7.06 14.88 3.39
C TRP A 102 5.68 15.19 2.83
N TYR A 103 5.10 14.23 2.10
CA TYR A 103 3.79 14.38 1.48
C TYR A 103 2.89 13.22 1.85
N ARG A 104 1.84 13.49 2.62
CA ARG A 104 0.78 12.52 2.92
C ARG A 104 -0.13 12.37 1.72
N MET A 105 -0.43 11.11 1.41
CA MET A 105 -1.33 10.69 0.34
C MET A 105 -2.74 10.46 0.91
N ASN A 106 -3.77 10.82 0.14
CA ASN A 106 -5.14 10.35 0.36
C ASN A 106 -5.34 8.98 -0.32
N GLY A 107 -6.51 8.35 -0.11
CA GLY A 107 -6.83 7.04 -0.68
C GLY A 107 -6.75 6.97 -2.21
N PHE A 108 -7.00 8.09 -2.92
CA PHE A 108 -6.85 8.13 -4.38
C PHE A 108 -5.38 7.99 -4.80
N TYR A 109 -4.48 8.73 -4.14
CA TYR A 109 -3.04 8.62 -4.39
C TYR A 109 -2.49 7.27 -3.93
N TRP A 110 -2.95 6.74 -2.80
CA TRP A 110 -2.61 5.40 -2.35
C TRP A 110 -3.00 4.32 -3.36
N SER A 111 -4.20 4.42 -3.97
CA SER A 111 -4.62 3.54 -5.07
C SER A 111 -3.68 3.61 -6.26
N VAL A 112 -3.24 4.82 -6.66
CA VAL A 112 -2.31 4.96 -7.80
C VAL A 112 -0.95 4.37 -7.45
N VAL A 113 -0.42 4.62 -6.25
CA VAL A 113 0.85 4.04 -5.79
C VAL A 113 0.78 2.52 -5.72
N TYR A 114 -0.33 1.95 -5.24
CA TYR A 114 -0.57 0.51 -5.20
C TYR A 114 -0.50 -0.10 -6.61
N ASP A 115 -1.27 0.43 -7.57
CA ASP A 115 -1.25 -0.05 -8.96
C ASP A 115 0.16 0.03 -9.58
N CYS A 116 0.89 1.12 -9.32
CA CYS A 116 2.25 1.31 -9.82
C CYS A 116 3.21 0.27 -9.25
N LEU A 117 3.19 0.07 -7.93
CA LEU A 117 4.07 -0.86 -7.24
C LEU A 117 3.76 -2.31 -7.63
N GLU A 118 2.49 -2.72 -7.65
CA GLU A 118 2.10 -4.07 -8.01
C GLU A 118 2.61 -4.43 -9.42
N ASN A 119 2.32 -3.56 -10.39
CA ASN A 119 2.73 -3.78 -11.78
C ASN A 119 4.24 -3.76 -11.95
N PHE A 120 4.93 -2.85 -11.26
CA PHE A 120 6.38 -2.75 -11.32
C PHE A 120 7.06 -3.95 -10.66
N VAL A 121 6.66 -4.36 -9.45
CA VAL A 121 7.22 -5.51 -8.75
C VAL A 121 7.02 -6.79 -9.57
N ARG A 122 5.84 -7.00 -10.15
CA ARG A 122 5.62 -8.13 -11.07
C ARG A 122 6.58 -8.11 -12.26
N THR A 123 6.82 -6.93 -12.83
CA THR A 123 7.75 -6.74 -13.95
C THR A 123 9.20 -6.95 -13.52
N TYR A 124 9.60 -6.40 -12.37
CA TYR A 124 10.92 -6.54 -11.78
C TYR A 124 11.25 -7.99 -11.45
N ASN A 125 10.34 -8.70 -10.77
CA ASN A 125 10.54 -10.11 -10.40
C ASN A 125 10.64 -11.00 -11.65
N ARG A 126 9.84 -10.73 -12.69
CA ARG A 126 10.02 -11.40 -13.98
C ARG A 126 11.39 -11.09 -14.59
N LEU A 127 11.79 -9.82 -14.62
CA LEU A 127 13.09 -9.39 -15.14
C LEU A 127 14.25 -10.02 -14.35
N HIS A 128 14.11 -10.15 -13.03
CA HIS A 128 15.09 -10.79 -12.15
C HIS A 128 15.29 -12.26 -12.54
N ARG A 129 14.21 -13.01 -12.78
CA ARG A 129 14.27 -14.41 -13.22
C ARG A 129 14.85 -14.57 -14.63
N GLU A 130 14.49 -13.68 -15.55
CA GLU A 130 14.86 -13.77 -16.96
C GLU A 130 16.24 -13.16 -17.29
N SER A 131 16.64 -12.13 -16.56
CA SER A 131 17.85 -11.33 -16.80
C SER A 131 18.31 -10.63 -15.50
N PRO A 132 18.92 -11.37 -14.55
CA PRO A 132 19.35 -10.84 -13.25
C PRO A 132 20.22 -9.58 -13.35
N GLU A 133 21.13 -9.52 -14.34
CA GLU A 133 22.01 -8.37 -14.55
C GLU A 133 21.23 -7.07 -14.86
N LYS A 134 20.14 -7.17 -15.62
CA LYS A 134 19.27 -6.01 -15.91
C LYS A 134 18.43 -5.61 -14.71
N ALA A 135 17.99 -6.57 -13.91
CA ALA A 135 17.29 -6.26 -12.65
C ALA A 135 18.22 -5.52 -11.67
N LYS A 136 19.50 -5.92 -11.62
CA LYS A 136 20.52 -5.28 -10.80
C LYS A 136 20.75 -3.80 -11.15
N GLU A 137 20.56 -3.40 -12.41
CA GLU A 137 20.66 -1.99 -12.86
C GLU A 137 19.67 -1.06 -12.13
N TYR A 138 18.52 -1.57 -11.66
CA TYR A 138 17.59 -0.77 -10.85
C TYR A 138 18.12 -0.49 -9.44
N GLY A 139 19.10 -1.27 -8.95
CA GLY A 139 19.68 -1.09 -7.62
C GLY A 139 18.68 -1.18 -6.47
N ILE A 140 17.61 -1.97 -6.64
CA ILE A 140 16.56 -2.18 -5.63
C ILE A 140 16.98 -3.25 -4.63
N ILE A 141 17.31 -4.44 -5.11
CA ILE A 141 17.78 -5.55 -4.28
C ILE A 141 18.65 -6.49 -5.12
N ASP A 142 19.79 -6.91 -4.59
CA ASP A 142 20.72 -7.78 -5.32
C ASP A 142 20.35 -9.26 -5.13
N GLY A 143 20.16 -9.97 -6.24
CA GLY A 143 20.00 -11.43 -6.23
C GLY A 143 18.68 -11.98 -5.66
N MET A 144 17.66 -11.15 -5.45
CA MET A 144 16.39 -11.58 -4.83
C MET A 144 15.15 -10.97 -5.53
N GLU A 145 14.03 -11.69 -5.45
CA GLU A 145 12.71 -11.16 -5.80
C GLU A 145 12.15 -10.30 -4.66
N ILE A 146 11.26 -9.37 -5.01
CA ILE A 146 10.54 -8.51 -4.08
C ILE A 146 9.24 -9.20 -3.68
N ASP A 147 9.03 -9.37 -2.37
CA ASP A 147 7.77 -9.82 -1.79
C ASP A 147 6.79 -8.62 -1.66
N PHE A 148 5.88 -8.48 -2.63
CA PHE A 148 4.94 -7.36 -2.66
C PHE A 148 3.89 -7.40 -1.56
N ASP A 149 3.40 -8.60 -1.21
CA ASP A 149 2.34 -8.75 -0.18
C ASP A 149 2.86 -8.31 1.19
N ASP A 150 4.07 -8.77 1.52
CA ASP A 150 4.79 -8.39 2.73
C ASP A 150 5.12 -6.88 2.75
N TRP A 151 5.58 -6.32 1.62
CA TRP A 151 5.86 -4.88 1.55
C TRP A 151 4.60 -4.03 1.75
N VAL A 152 3.46 -4.41 1.15
CA VAL A 152 2.19 -3.73 1.37
C VAL A 152 1.78 -3.81 2.85
N GLY A 153 1.88 -4.99 3.46
CA GLY A 153 1.61 -5.21 4.88
C GLY A 153 2.44 -4.32 5.82
N LEU A 154 3.65 -3.97 5.41
CA LEU A 154 4.52 -3.09 6.19
C LEU A 154 4.29 -1.61 5.94
N PHE A 155 4.12 -1.16 4.69
CA PHE A 155 4.25 0.26 4.34
C PHE A 155 2.94 0.97 4.00
N PHE A 156 1.83 0.25 3.83
CA PHE A 156 0.49 0.85 3.72
C PHE A 156 -0.17 0.95 5.11
N ASN A 157 -1.03 1.96 5.29
CA ASN A 157 -1.81 2.13 6.53
C ASN A 157 -3.08 1.27 6.50
N ASP A 158 -3.75 1.24 5.35
CA ASP A 158 -4.97 0.51 5.07
C ASP A 158 -5.05 0.26 3.56
N LEU A 159 -6.04 -0.53 3.14
CA LEU A 159 -6.38 -0.74 1.74
C LEU A 159 -7.87 -0.49 1.50
N ASP A 160 -8.48 0.47 2.20
CA ASP A 160 -9.93 0.71 2.13
C ASP A 160 -10.34 1.14 0.69
N PHE A 161 -9.44 1.73 -0.09
CA PHE A 161 -9.64 2.01 -1.52
C PHE A 161 -9.78 0.75 -2.41
N LEU A 162 -9.41 -0.42 -1.89
CA LEU A 162 -9.59 -1.73 -2.54
C LEU A 162 -10.90 -2.42 -2.17
N ILE A 163 -11.75 -1.83 -1.32
CA ILE A 163 -13.06 -2.39 -1.00
C ILE A 163 -13.87 -2.62 -2.30
N GLY A 164 -14.41 -3.82 -2.42
CA GLY A 164 -15.16 -4.31 -3.58
C GLY A 164 -14.28 -4.77 -4.75
N GLN A 165 -12.96 -4.87 -4.58
CA GLN A 165 -12.03 -5.29 -5.63
C GLN A 165 -11.49 -6.70 -5.43
N LYS A 166 -11.23 -7.39 -6.54
CA LYS A 166 -10.44 -8.62 -6.52
C LYS A 166 -8.96 -8.27 -6.58
N VAL A 167 -8.23 -8.61 -5.53
CA VAL A 167 -6.78 -8.45 -5.44
C VAL A 167 -6.06 -9.76 -5.77
N ASN A 168 -4.81 -9.67 -6.24
CA ASN A 168 -3.99 -10.83 -6.57
C ASN A 168 -3.22 -11.41 -5.37
N TYR A 169 -3.30 -10.74 -4.21
CA TYR A 169 -2.52 -11.03 -3.01
C TYR A 169 -3.44 -11.21 -1.81
N VAL A 170 -2.95 -11.84 -0.75
CA VAL A 170 -3.78 -12.13 0.43
C VAL A 170 -4.03 -10.84 1.20
N HIS A 171 -2.99 -9.98 1.37
CA HIS A 171 -3.05 -8.72 2.13
C HIS A 171 -3.84 -8.88 3.43
N PHE A 172 -3.56 -9.98 4.15
CA PHE A 172 -4.54 -10.62 5.02
C PHE A 172 -5.19 -9.68 6.04
N ILE A 173 -4.36 -8.89 6.74
CA ILE A 173 -4.80 -7.95 7.76
C ILE A 173 -5.80 -6.93 7.18
N PHE A 174 -5.48 -6.35 6.02
CA PHE A 174 -6.32 -5.36 5.36
C PHE A 174 -7.56 -5.99 4.71
N MET A 175 -7.41 -7.16 4.08
CA MET A 175 -8.52 -7.82 3.40
C MET A 175 -9.56 -8.39 4.35
N LYS A 176 -9.18 -8.75 5.59
CA LYS A 176 -10.14 -9.11 6.63
C LYS A 176 -11.10 -7.94 6.90
N ARG A 177 -10.55 -6.75 7.17
CA ARG A 177 -11.33 -5.52 7.38
C ARG A 177 -12.19 -5.19 6.16
N ASN A 178 -11.63 -5.20 4.96
CA ASN A 178 -12.39 -4.90 3.75
C ASN A 178 -13.58 -5.86 3.56
N ARG A 179 -13.41 -7.15 3.83
CA ARG A 179 -14.48 -8.14 3.71
C ARG A 179 -15.57 -7.98 4.77
N GLU A 180 -15.20 -7.59 5.98
CA GLU A 180 -16.19 -7.25 7.03
C GLU A 180 -17.05 -6.07 6.57
N ILE A 181 -16.41 -5.03 6.02
CA ILE A 181 -17.10 -3.87 5.44
C ILE A 181 -17.98 -4.28 4.24
N GLU A 182 -17.47 -5.09 3.32
CA GLU A 182 -18.23 -5.61 2.17
C GLU A 182 -19.45 -6.43 2.60
N SER A 183 -19.31 -7.25 3.64
CA SER A 183 -20.40 -8.05 4.21
C SER A 183 -21.47 -7.15 4.82
N LEU A 184 -21.10 -6.12 5.57
CA LEU A 184 -22.03 -5.14 6.12
C LEU A 184 -22.76 -4.37 5.02
N LEU A 185 -22.04 -3.92 3.98
CA LEU A 185 -22.62 -3.28 2.81
C LEU A 185 -23.68 -4.18 2.16
N GLN A 186 -23.37 -5.46 1.95
CA GLN A 186 -24.29 -6.41 1.34
C GLN A 186 -25.53 -6.67 2.20
N VAL A 187 -25.37 -6.80 3.52
CA VAL A 187 -26.49 -7.03 4.46
C VAL A 187 -27.44 -5.84 4.48
N GLU A 188 -26.91 -4.62 4.63
CA GLU A 188 -27.73 -3.41 4.74
C GLU A 188 -28.41 -3.06 3.40
N GLN A 189 -27.74 -3.29 2.27
CA GLN A 189 -28.36 -3.17 0.94
C GLN A 189 -29.50 -4.18 0.75
N ASN A 190 -29.33 -5.42 1.21
CA ASN A 190 -30.39 -6.43 1.17
C ASN A 190 -31.56 -6.08 2.10
N ALA A 191 -31.32 -5.29 3.15
CA ALA A 191 -32.36 -4.73 4.02
C ALA A 191 -33.05 -3.50 3.42
N GLY A 192 -32.63 -3.03 2.22
CA GLY A 192 -33.23 -1.91 1.50
C GLY A 192 -32.74 -0.54 1.96
N LEU A 193 -31.64 -0.47 2.70
CA LEU A 193 -31.01 0.79 3.08
C LEU A 193 -30.21 1.38 1.91
N SER A 194 -30.10 2.71 1.88
CA SER A 194 -29.30 3.39 0.86
C SER A 194 -27.81 3.15 1.09
N LEU A 195 -27.02 3.13 0.01
CA LEU A 195 -25.56 2.97 0.10
C LEU A 195 -24.94 4.10 0.93
N GLU A 196 -25.45 5.32 0.77
CA GLU A 196 -25.03 6.51 1.51
C GLU A 196 -25.23 6.33 3.01
N ASP A 197 -26.44 5.96 3.46
CA ASP A 197 -26.73 5.77 4.89
C ASP A 197 -25.89 4.63 5.50
N THR A 198 -25.64 3.56 4.74
CA THR A 198 -24.78 2.47 5.18
C THR A 198 -23.32 2.92 5.31
N LEU A 199 -22.82 3.71 4.36
CA LEU A 199 -21.45 4.23 4.41
C LEU A 199 -21.24 5.25 5.54
N GLU A 200 -22.25 6.03 5.93
CA GLU A 200 -22.18 6.87 7.14
C GLU A 200 -21.95 6.02 8.40
N LYS A 201 -22.70 4.91 8.55
CA LYS A 201 -22.50 4.00 9.69
C LYS A 201 -21.10 3.35 9.69
N ILE A 202 -20.65 2.91 8.51
CA ILE A 202 -19.32 2.29 8.36
C ILE A 202 -18.22 3.31 8.65
N GLU A 203 -18.39 4.57 8.23
CA GLU A 203 -17.45 5.65 8.55
C GLU A 203 -17.31 5.84 10.06
N GLU A 204 -18.41 5.81 10.81
CA GLU A 204 -18.39 5.92 12.27
C GLU A 204 -17.77 4.70 12.95
N GLU A 205 -18.12 3.47 12.52
CA GLU A 205 -17.69 2.24 13.18
C GLU A 205 -16.25 1.83 12.83
N TYR A 206 -15.86 2.02 11.57
CA TYR A 206 -14.56 1.57 11.05
C TYR A 206 -13.56 2.72 10.85
N HIS A 207 -13.96 3.98 11.04
CA HIS A 207 -13.14 5.15 10.69
C HIS A 207 -12.73 5.14 9.21
N LEU A 208 -13.70 4.86 8.32
CA LEU A 208 -13.47 4.81 6.88
C LEU A 208 -13.00 6.18 6.36
N GLU A 209 -11.86 6.20 5.66
CA GLU A 209 -11.31 7.44 5.11
C GLU A 209 -12.29 8.08 4.09
N PRO A 210 -12.46 9.42 4.08
CA PRO A 210 -13.39 10.09 3.16
C PRO A 210 -13.17 9.77 1.69
N SER A 211 -11.91 9.55 1.31
CA SER A 211 -11.54 9.12 -0.05
C SER A 211 -12.06 7.72 -0.40
N ALA A 212 -12.00 6.76 0.51
CA ALA A 212 -12.54 5.41 0.30
C ALA A 212 -14.07 5.44 0.16
N LYS A 213 -14.75 6.21 1.02
CA LYS A 213 -16.20 6.47 0.90
C LYS A 213 -16.55 7.08 -0.46
N LYS A 214 -15.79 8.07 -0.92
CA LYS A 214 -15.97 8.71 -2.22
C LYS A 214 -15.80 7.74 -3.40
N ILE A 215 -14.81 6.85 -3.32
CA ILE A 215 -14.60 5.76 -4.29
C ILE A 215 -15.79 4.80 -4.32
N LEU A 216 -16.29 4.39 -3.16
CA LEU A 216 -17.44 3.47 -3.05
C LEU A 216 -18.73 4.07 -3.60
N LEU A 217 -18.93 5.38 -3.43
CA LEU A 217 -20.05 6.12 -4.00
C LEU A 217 -19.89 6.42 -5.50
N GLY A 218 -18.76 6.08 -6.13
CA GLY A 218 -18.49 6.36 -7.54
C GLY A 218 -18.46 7.86 -7.88
N GLN A 219 -18.13 8.70 -6.90
CA GLN A 219 -18.12 10.14 -7.08
C GLN A 219 -16.87 10.59 -7.86
N ALA A 220 -17.04 11.59 -8.72
CA ALA A 220 -15.94 12.15 -9.51
C ALA A 220 -14.91 12.88 -8.62
N LEU A 221 -13.64 12.81 -9.04
CA LEU A 221 -12.56 13.57 -8.42
C LEU A 221 -12.81 15.07 -8.52
N ASP A 222 -12.52 15.79 -7.44
CA ASP A 222 -12.43 17.24 -7.41
C ASP A 222 -10.98 17.70 -7.22
N GLN A 223 -10.77 19.02 -7.21
CA GLN A 223 -9.42 19.59 -7.11
C GLN A 223 -8.72 19.22 -5.80
N LYS A 224 -9.45 19.07 -4.69
CA LYS A 224 -8.85 18.72 -3.38
C LYS A 224 -8.36 17.28 -3.38
N ASP A 225 -9.08 16.38 -4.06
CA ASP A 225 -8.67 14.98 -4.20
C ASP A 225 -7.34 14.83 -4.95
N LEU A 226 -7.05 15.79 -5.84
CA LEU A 226 -5.84 15.84 -6.65
C LEU A 226 -4.66 16.53 -5.93
N GLU A 227 -4.78 16.86 -4.64
CA GLU A 227 -3.68 17.44 -3.85
C GLU A 227 -3.00 16.42 -2.94
N LEU A 228 -1.69 16.59 -2.79
CA LEU A 228 -0.89 15.93 -1.78
C LEU A 228 -0.77 16.86 -0.56
N PHE A 229 -0.85 16.30 0.64
CA PHE A 229 -0.81 17.09 1.86
C PHE A 229 0.62 17.22 2.34
N TYR A 230 1.13 18.45 2.35
CA TYR A 230 2.45 18.74 2.88
C TYR A 230 2.51 18.49 4.39
N THR A 231 3.56 17.80 4.83
CA THR A 231 3.96 17.69 6.23
C THR A 231 5.47 17.95 6.36
N SER A 232 5.89 18.51 7.48
CA SER A 232 7.27 18.95 7.69
C SER A 232 8.14 17.87 8.34
N VAL A 233 9.43 17.85 8.00
CA VAL A 233 10.45 17.07 8.72
C VAL A 233 10.53 17.46 10.21
N GLU A 234 10.18 18.71 10.53
CA GLU A 234 10.16 19.25 11.91
C GLU A 234 9.04 18.65 12.79
N ASN A 235 8.11 17.90 12.20
CA ASN A 235 7.10 17.13 12.92
C ASN A 235 7.33 15.65 12.59
N PRO A 236 7.92 14.85 13.50
CA PRO A 236 8.30 13.48 13.21
C PRO A 236 7.04 12.61 13.05
N ILE A 237 6.59 12.48 11.80
CA ILE A 237 5.40 11.69 11.42
C ILE A 237 5.46 10.23 11.85
N TYR A 238 6.66 9.73 12.21
CA TYR A 238 6.91 8.37 12.64
C TYR A 238 7.23 8.24 14.14
N GLU A 239 7.28 9.33 14.92
CA GLU A 239 7.69 9.29 16.34
C GLU A 239 6.86 8.30 17.16
N PHE A 240 5.55 8.26 16.91
CA PHE A 240 4.63 7.35 17.58
C PHE A 240 4.97 5.86 17.37
N LEU A 241 5.64 5.50 16.27
CA LEU A 241 6.04 4.12 15.97
C LEU A 241 7.19 3.64 16.84
N TYR A 242 8.03 4.57 17.27
CA TYR A 242 9.22 4.30 18.09
C TYR A 242 8.94 4.53 19.59
N ASP A 243 7.82 5.15 19.94
CA ASP A 243 7.39 5.38 21.33
C ASP A 243 6.88 4.08 21.98
N PRO A 244 7.60 3.51 22.97
CA PRO A 244 7.17 2.32 23.69
C PRO A 244 5.98 2.58 24.63
N HIS A 245 5.61 3.85 24.86
CA HIS A 245 4.48 4.27 25.68
C HIS A 245 3.26 4.70 24.86
N SER A 246 3.28 4.51 23.55
CA SER A 246 2.12 4.77 22.69
C SER A 246 0.94 3.88 23.12
N GLN A 247 -0.27 4.44 23.14
CA GLN A 247 -1.50 3.74 23.56
C GLN A 247 -1.85 2.53 22.66
N GLU A 248 -1.20 2.40 21.51
CA GLU A 248 -1.42 1.35 20.52
C GLU A 248 -0.41 0.19 20.66
N SER A 249 0.55 0.24 21.59
CA SER A 249 1.53 -0.84 21.76
C SER A 249 0.84 -2.15 22.16
N LEU A 250 1.04 -3.21 21.37
CA LEU A 250 0.41 -4.54 21.57
C LEU A 250 1.02 -5.35 22.72
N LEU A 251 2.26 -5.05 23.11
CA LEU A 251 2.97 -5.65 24.25
C LEU A 251 3.59 -4.53 25.09
N ASP A 252 3.40 -4.60 26.42
CA ASP A 252 3.90 -3.60 27.37
C ASP A 252 5.39 -3.30 27.15
N GLY A 253 5.69 -2.09 26.65
CA GLY A 253 7.04 -1.55 26.52
C GLY A 253 7.81 -1.89 25.23
N GLU A 254 7.19 -2.51 24.23
CA GLU A 254 7.79 -2.68 22.89
C GLU A 254 7.25 -1.67 21.87
N PRO A 255 8.12 -0.99 21.09
CA PRO A 255 7.68 -0.08 20.04
C PRO A 255 6.82 -0.74 18.95
N LEU A 256 5.82 -0.02 18.43
CA LEU A 256 4.97 -0.46 17.33
C LEU A 256 5.77 -0.89 16.09
N ILE A 257 6.88 -0.21 15.80
CA ILE A 257 7.74 -0.56 14.67
C ILE A 257 8.28 -2.00 14.78
N GLN A 258 8.66 -2.44 15.98
CA GLN A 258 9.19 -3.79 16.20
C GLN A 258 8.07 -4.83 15.99
N HIS A 259 6.91 -4.60 16.61
CA HIS A 259 5.73 -5.43 16.43
C HIS A 259 5.33 -5.57 14.97
N ALA A 260 5.35 -4.49 14.18
CA ALA A 260 4.94 -4.54 12.79
C ALA A 260 5.78 -5.54 11.97
N TYR A 261 7.11 -5.52 12.13
CA TYR A 261 7.98 -6.47 11.43
C TYR A 261 7.83 -7.89 11.97
N PHE A 262 7.69 -8.06 13.28
CA PHE A 262 7.45 -9.38 13.86
C PHE A 262 6.15 -10.01 13.34
N ILE A 263 5.06 -9.23 13.31
CA ILE A 263 3.76 -9.67 12.84
C ILE A 263 3.78 -9.97 11.34
N ALA A 264 4.37 -9.08 10.53
CA ALA A 264 4.53 -9.32 9.09
C ALA A 264 5.30 -10.62 8.81
N PHE A 265 6.36 -10.89 9.58
CA PHE A 265 7.09 -12.16 9.51
C PHE A 265 6.21 -13.38 9.81
N GLN A 266 5.27 -13.30 10.77
CA GLN A 266 4.35 -14.42 11.06
C GLN A 266 3.40 -14.73 9.89
N PHE A 267 2.99 -13.70 9.14
CA PHE A 267 2.06 -13.86 8.01
C PHE A 267 2.74 -14.24 6.69
N ARG A 268 4.06 -14.14 6.64
CA ARG A 268 4.82 -14.33 5.41
C ARG A 268 4.60 -15.73 4.81
N GLY A 269 4.11 -15.75 3.57
CA GLY A 269 3.91 -16.98 2.79
C GLY A 269 2.75 -17.86 3.28
N LEU A 270 1.93 -17.39 4.22
CA LEU A 270 0.75 -18.11 4.67
C LEU A 270 -0.35 -18.08 3.63
N SER A 271 -1.13 -19.18 3.58
CA SER A 271 -2.43 -19.13 2.92
C SER A 271 -3.40 -18.28 3.74
N GLN A 272 -4.51 -17.86 3.13
CA GLN A 272 -5.54 -17.12 3.85
C GLN A 272 -6.06 -17.89 5.09
N ALA A 273 -6.27 -19.21 4.97
CA ALA A 273 -6.76 -20.03 6.07
C ALA A 273 -5.75 -20.12 7.23
N ASP A 274 -4.45 -20.20 6.90
CA ASP A 274 -3.40 -20.25 7.91
C ASP A 274 -3.26 -18.89 8.61
N ALA A 275 -3.36 -17.80 7.85
CA ALA A 275 -3.33 -16.44 8.39
C ALA A 275 -4.52 -16.17 9.34
N GLU A 276 -5.70 -16.69 9.03
CA GLU A 276 -6.87 -16.64 9.94
C GLU A 276 -6.61 -17.34 11.27
N SER A 277 -5.94 -18.50 11.25
CA SER A 277 -5.54 -19.21 12.48
C SER A 277 -4.59 -18.36 13.33
N VAL A 278 -3.57 -17.77 12.71
CA VAL A 278 -2.57 -16.94 13.40
C VAL A 278 -3.20 -15.72 14.06
N ILE A 279 -4.12 -15.01 13.39
CA ILE A 279 -4.84 -13.89 14.03
C ILE A 279 -5.68 -14.36 15.22
N ASN A 280 -6.38 -15.49 15.10
CA ASN A 280 -7.20 -16.00 16.18
C ASN A 280 -6.36 -16.37 17.41
N GLU A 281 -5.15 -16.91 17.20
CA GLU A 281 -4.19 -17.19 18.26
C GLU A 281 -3.64 -15.91 18.90
N LEU A 282 -3.21 -14.93 18.09
CA LEU A 282 -2.72 -13.63 18.58
C LEU A 282 -3.78 -12.84 19.36
N GLY A 283 -5.03 -12.86 18.89
CA GLY A 283 -6.16 -12.22 19.56
C GLY A 283 -6.55 -12.88 20.90
N GLN A 284 -6.17 -14.15 21.12
CA GLN A 284 -6.32 -14.82 22.42
C GLN A 284 -5.20 -14.47 23.40
N ILE A 285 -4.01 -14.13 22.89
CA ILE A 285 -2.87 -13.70 23.71
C ILE A 285 -3.09 -12.28 24.22
N SER A 286 -3.59 -11.36 23.39
CA SER A 286 -3.90 -9.96 23.78
C SER A 286 -5.05 -9.81 24.79
N LYS A 287 -5.87 -10.86 24.99
CA LYS A 287 -6.97 -10.89 25.96
C LYS A 287 -6.60 -11.50 27.32
N LYS A 288 -5.33 -11.85 27.54
CA LYS A 288 -4.80 -12.37 28.81
C LYS A 288 -3.86 -11.37 29.46
#